data_AF-A0A7T0JM73-F1
#
_entry.id   AF-A0A7T0JM73-F1
#
_cell.length_a   1.000
_cell.length_b   1.000
_cell.length_c   1.000
_cell.angle_alpha   90.00
_cell.angle_beta   90.00
_cell.angle_gamma   90.00
#
_symmetry.space_group_name_H-M   'P 1'
#
loop_
_entity.id
_entity.type
_entity.pdbx_description
1 polymer ?
#
loop_
_entity_poly.entity_id
_entity_poly.type
_entity_poly.pdbx_seq_one_letter_code
_entity_poly.pdbx_strand_id
1 'polypeptide(L)'
;MMAATHLRKAFLLASISIFLTACDPMLSLEGSFWPAWIICILSGLAASMLLMWQLVHYRLAPHLGPPLLIGPSLWALCTFVIWLVFYST
;
A
#
# COMPACT_ATOMS: atom_id res chain seq x y z
N MET A 1 -41.04 -16.55 23.23
CA MET A 1 -39.66 -17.09 23.34
C MET A 1 -39.06 -17.56 22.01
N MET A 2 -39.83 -17.88 20.96
CA MET A 2 -39.29 -18.34 19.65
C MET A 2 -38.77 -17.22 18.73
N ALA A 3 -39.31 -16.00 18.79
CA ALA A 3 -38.93 -14.91 17.87
C ALA A 3 -37.47 -14.42 18.05
N ALA A 4 -36.96 -14.39 19.29
CA ALA A 4 -35.58 -13.99 19.59
C ALA A 4 -34.55 -14.97 18.98
N THR A 5 -34.90 -16.25 18.87
CA THR A 5 -34.06 -17.30 18.28
C THR A 5 -33.95 -17.15 16.76
N HIS A 6 -35.02 -16.71 16.09
CA HIS A 6 -34.99 -16.41 14.66
C HIS A 6 -34.19 -15.14 14.35
N LEU A 7 -34.32 -14.10 15.18
CA LEU A 7 -33.55 -12.85 15.04
C LEU A 7 -32.05 -13.09 15.27
N ARG A 8 -31.69 -13.91 16.26
CA ARG A 8 -30.29 -14.30 16.53
C ARG A 8 -29.71 -15.16 15.40
N LYS A 9 -30.49 -16.08 14.83
CA LYS A 9 -30.08 -16.87 13.65
C LYS A 9 -29.89 -15.99 12.42
N ALA A 10 -30.80 -15.06 12.16
CA ALA A 10 -30.68 -14.11 11.05
C ALA A 10 -29.43 -13.22 11.21
N PHE A 11 -29.15 -12.74 12.42
CA PHE A 11 -27.96 -11.95 12.72
C PHE A 11 -26.65 -12.75 12.55
N LEU A 12 -26.64 -14.02 12.96
CA LEU A 12 -25.49 -14.91 12.75
C LEU A 12 -25.27 -15.22 11.26
N LEU A 13 -26.34 -15.46 10.50
CA LEU A 13 -26.26 -15.70 9.05
C LEU A 13 -25.81 -14.44 8.28
N ALA A 14 -26.24 -13.25 8.71
CA ALA A 14 -25.79 -11.99 8.15
C ALA A 14 -24.30 -11.73 8.45
N SER A 15 -23.86 -11.95 9.69
CA SER A 15 -22.44 -11.83 10.07
C SER A 15 -21.55 -12.83 9.32
N ILE A 16 -22.01 -14.07 9.15
CA ILE A 16 -21.33 -15.10 8.36
C ILE A 16 -21.23 -14.66 6.90
N SER A 17 -22.31 -14.14 6.30
CA SER A 17 -22.28 -13.66 4.91
C SER A 17 -21.28 -12.52 4.70
N ILE A 18 -21.17 -11.59 5.66
CA ILE A 18 -20.17 -10.51 5.63
C ILE A 18 -18.74 -11.08 5.69
N PHE A 19 -18.50 -12.07 6.55
CA PHE A 19 -17.19 -12.75 6.60
C PHE A 19 -16.90 -13.58 5.34
N LEU A 20 -17.91 -14.12 4.66
CA LEU A 20 -17.71 -14.81 3.36
C LEU A 20 -17.41 -13.83 2.22
N THR A 21 -17.85 -12.57 2.28
CA THR A 21 -17.43 -11.52 1.32
C THR A 21 -15.98 -11.06 1.50
N ALA A 22 -15.30 -11.50 2.57
CA ALA A 22 -13.85 -11.32 2.71
C ALA A 22 -13.04 -12.28 1.80
N CYS A 23 -13.69 -13.24 1.15
CA CYS A 23 -13.12 -14.00 0.04
C CYS A 23 -13.27 -13.17 -1.24
N ASP A 24 -12.34 -12.23 -1.38
CA ASP A 24 -12.01 -11.43 -2.56
C ASP A 24 -13.16 -10.82 -3.39
N PRO A 25 -13.32 -9.49 -3.28
CA PRO A 25 -13.12 -8.66 -4.44
C PRO A 25 -11.73 -8.06 -4.26
N MET A 26 -10.72 -8.81 -4.71
CA MET A 26 -9.43 -8.20 -5.04
C MET A 26 -9.71 -7.30 -6.25
N LEU A 27 -10.37 -6.16 -6.03
CA LEU A 27 -10.34 -5.03 -6.95
C LEU A 27 -8.90 -4.54 -6.90
N SER A 28 -8.02 -5.31 -7.55
CA SER A 28 -6.71 -4.86 -7.95
C SER A 28 -6.98 -3.68 -8.86
N LEU A 29 -6.89 -2.48 -8.27
CA LEU A 29 -6.68 -1.25 -9.03
C LEU A 29 -5.60 -1.59 -10.05
N GLU A 30 -5.92 -1.49 -11.34
CA GLU A 30 -5.11 -1.98 -12.46
C GLU A 30 -3.62 -1.72 -12.19
N GLY A 31 -2.86 -2.79 -11.92
CA GLY A 31 -1.43 -2.79 -11.59
C GLY A 31 -1.03 -2.79 -10.10
N SER A 32 -1.87 -2.42 -9.13
CA SER A 32 -1.67 -2.68 -7.68
C SER A 32 -1.99 -4.14 -7.32
N PHE A 33 -1.48 -5.07 -8.12
CA PHE A 33 -1.60 -6.49 -7.86
C PHE A 33 -0.66 -6.91 -6.73
N TRP A 34 -1.18 -7.73 -5.83
CA TRP A 34 -0.34 -8.53 -4.95
C TRP A 34 0.32 -9.63 -5.79
N PRO A 35 1.66 -9.85 -5.74
CA PRO A 35 2.68 -9.28 -4.84
C PRO A 35 3.53 -8.14 -5.45
N ALA A 36 3.29 -7.77 -6.70
CA ALA A 36 4.08 -6.77 -7.44
C ALA A 36 4.23 -5.43 -6.69
N TRP A 37 3.14 -4.95 -6.08
CA TRP A 37 3.15 -3.71 -5.32
C TRP A 37 4.09 -3.75 -4.10
N ILE A 38 4.19 -4.91 -3.42
CA ILE A 38 5.13 -5.08 -2.29
C ILE A 38 6.57 -4.99 -2.79
N ILE A 39 6.86 -5.62 -3.94
CA ILE A 39 8.19 -5.55 -4.56
C ILE A 39 8.51 -4.10 -4.94
N CYS A 40 7.56 -3.35 -5.48
CA CYS A 40 7.73 -1.93 -5.82
C CYS A 40 8.01 -1.08 -4.57
N ILE A 41 7.28 -1.30 -3.47
CA ILE A 41 7.48 -0.57 -2.21
C ILE A 41 8.89 -0.85 -1.65
N LEU A 42 9.31 -2.12 -1.62
CA LEU A 42 10.60 -2.52 -1.07
C LEU A 42 11.78 -2.02 -1.93
N SER A 43 11.68 -2.19 -3.24
CA SER A 43 12.69 -1.67 -4.17
C SER A 43 12.71 -0.13 -4.18
N GLY A 44 11.55 0.52 -4.11
CA GLY A 44 11.42 1.96 -3.96
C GLY A 44 12.05 2.46 -2.66
N LEU A 45 11.93 1.69 -1.56
CA LEU A 45 12.57 2.02 -0.30
C LEU A 45 14.10 1.99 -0.44
N ALA A 46 14.64 0.90 -0.99
CA ALA A 46 16.07 0.77 -1.22
C ALA A 46 16.62 1.89 -2.14
N ALA A 47 15.92 2.18 -3.24
CA ALA A 47 16.27 3.26 -4.15
C ALA A 47 16.23 4.64 -3.45
N SER A 48 15.21 4.89 -2.64
CA SER A 48 15.08 6.16 -1.90
C SER A 48 16.19 6.35 -0.87
N MET A 49 16.65 5.28 -0.20
CA MET A 49 17.79 5.34 0.71
C MET A 49 19.08 5.69 -0.03
N LEU A 50 19.32 5.08 -1.19
CA LEU A 50 20.48 5.38 -2.04
C LEU A 50 20.48 6.83 -2.52
N LEU A 51 19.33 7.33 -2.99
CA LEU A 51 19.18 8.72 -3.42
C LEU A 51 19.39 9.69 -2.25
N MET A 52 18.80 9.40 -1.08
CA MET A 52 18.96 10.26 0.09
C MET A 52 20.41 10.27 0.59
N TRP A 53 21.10 9.12 0.54
CA TRP A 53 22.54 9.06 0.80
C TRP A 53 23.34 9.94 -0.16
N GLN A 54 22.99 9.91 -1.45
CA GLN A 54 23.63 10.74 -2.47
C GLN A 54 23.37 12.24 -2.26
N LEU A 55 22.15 12.62 -1.86
CA LEU A 55 21.78 14.01 -1.55
C LEU A 55 22.54 14.55 -0.32
N VAL A 56 22.75 13.70 0.68
CA VAL A 56 23.59 14.03 1.85
C VAL A 56 25.06 14.15 1.43
N HIS A 57 25.55 13.24 0.59
CA HIS A 57 26.92 13.26 0.10
C HIS A 57 27.24 14.55 -0.67
N TYR A 58 26.32 14.98 -1.54
CA TYR A 58 26.45 16.23 -2.28
C TYR A 58 26.11 17.51 -1.48
N ARG A 59 25.83 17.41 -0.17
CA ARG A 59 25.45 18.55 0.68
C ARG A 59 24.18 19.28 0.21
N LEU A 60 23.29 18.61 -0.52
CA LEU A 60 22.00 19.18 -0.93
C LEU A 60 20.95 19.05 0.18
N ALA A 61 21.12 18.10 1.10
CA ALA A 61 20.20 17.85 2.23
C ALA A 61 19.75 19.12 3.00
N PRO A 62 20.62 20.12 3.30
CA PRO A 62 20.21 21.34 4.00
C PRO A 62 19.26 22.25 3.20
N HIS A 63 19.22 22.11 1.87
CA HIS A 63 18.45 22.97 0.97
C HIS A 63 17.07 22.41 0.61
N LEU A 64 16.83 21.13 0.89
CA LEU A 64 15.65 20.39 0.42
C LEU A 64 14.42 20.53 1.35
N GLY A 65 14.57 21.17 2.51
CA GLY A 65 13.48 21.35 3.49
C GLY A 65 13.44 20.27 4.59
N PRO A 66 12.27 20.06 5.22
CA PRO A 66 12.15 19.12 6.34
C PRO A 66 12.41 17.65 5.93
N PRO A 67 13.35 16.93 6.59
CA PRO A 67 13.72 15.56 6.22
C PRO A 67 12.55 14.57 6.34
N LEU A 68 11.61 14.85 7.25
CA LEU A 68 10.42 14.04 7.46
C LEU A 68 9.44 14.10 6.29
N LEU A 69 9.48 15.14 5.45
CA LEU A 69 8.66 15.24 4.24
C LEU A 69 9.40 14.69 3.02
N ILE A 70 10.71 14.97 2.92
CA ILE A 70 11.54 14.53 1.79
C ILE A 70 11.65 13.01 1.75
N GLY A 71 11.95 12.36 2.88
CA GLY A 71 12.09 10.90 2.95
C GLY A 71 10.88 10.14 2.37
N PRO A 72 9.67 10.33 2.91
CA PRO A 72 8.48 9.62 2.42
C PRO A 72 8.05 10.05 1.01
N SER A 73 8.22 11.31 0.62
CA SER A 73 7.89 11.75 -0.75
C SER A 73 8.83 11.13 -1.78
N LEU A 74 10.12 11.04 -1.48
CA LEU A 74 11.12 10.44 -2.34
C LEU A 74 10.94 8.92 -2.43
N TRP A 75 10.55 8.29 -1.32
CA TRP A 75 10.14 6.88 -1.29
C TRP A 75 8.89 6.61 -2.14
N ALA A 76 7.85 7.42 -2.00
CA ALA A 76 6.64 7.31 -2.80
C ALA A 76 6.94 7.49 -4.29
N LEU A 77 7.75 8.50 -4.65
CA LEU A 77 8.17 8.74 -6.02
C LEU A 77 8.92 7.53 -6.60
N CYS A 78 9.90 6.98 -5.88
CA CYS A 78 10.63 5.80 -6.35
C CYS A 78 9.70 4.59 -6.54
N THR A 79 8.81 4.35 -5.58
CA THR A 79 7.82 3.27 -5.64
C THR A 79 6.93 3.40 -6.88
N PHE A 80 6.39 4.59 -7.14
CA PHE A 80 5.53 4.84 -8.30
C PHE A 80 6.29 4.79 -9.62
N VAL A 81 7.53 5.29 -9.68
CA VAL A 81 8.36 5.21 -10.90
C VAL A 81 8.65 3.75 -11.25
N ILE A 82 9.06 2.94 -10.28
CA ILE A 82 9.30 1.50 -10.48
C ILE A 82 8.00 0.83 -10.93
N TRP A 83 6.90 1.12 -10.25
CA TRP A 83 5.61 0.57 -10.61
C TRP A 83 5.20 0.91 -12.04
N LEU A 84 5.30 2.19 -12.44
CA LEU A 84 4.97 2.63 -13.79
C LEU A 84 5.86 1.97 -14.84
N VAL A 85 7.17 1.91 -14.61
CA VAL A 85 8.12 1.36 -15.58
C VAL A 85 7.94 -0.14 -15.80
N PHE A 86 7.60 -0.91 -14.76
CA PHE A 86 7.57 -2.37 -14.83
C PHE A 86 6.16 -2.97 -14.92
N TYR A 87 5.12 -2.26 -14.49
CA TYR A 87 3.78 -2.84 -14.31
C TYR A 87 2.63 -2.05 -14.92
N SER A 88 2.86 -0.84 -15.47
CA SER A 88 1.78 -0.04 -16.09
C SER A 88 1.54 -0.32 -17.59
N THR A 89 2.29 -1.26 -18.16
CA THR A 89 2.16 -1.74 -19.55
C THR A 89 1.62 -3.15 -19.60
#